data_AF-Q71U38-F1
#
_entry.id   AF-Q71U38-F1
#
_cell.length_a   1.000
_cell.length_b   1.000
_cell.length_c   1.000
_cell.angle_alpha   90.00
_cell.angle_beta   90.00
_cell.angle_gamma   90.00
#
_symmetry.space_group_name_H-M   'P 1'
#
loop_
_entity.id
_entity.type
_entity.pdbx_description
1 polymer ?
#
loop_
_entity_poly.entity_id
_entity_poly.type
_entity_poly.pdbx_seq_one_letter_code
_entity_poly.pdbx_strand_id
1 'polypeptide(L)'
;MSNRRIADRFRAACMAELTSLKPGNVHIFADGHGMVVQEFIRSADAVAGVIAQPGLSVGGRILASVEATWQVVSCNTNLGIVLLCAPLVHAALSDAKGSLHQRLLQVLAQLDVHDAEL
;
A
#
# COMPACT_ATOMS: atom_id res chain seq x y z
N MET A 1 -0.28 4.72 16.25
CA MET A 1 0.50 3.48 15.99
C MET A 1 1.86 3.92 15.45
N SER A 2 2.99 3.25 15.71
CA SER A 2 4.28 3.74 15.19
C SER A 2 4.40 3.53 13.67
N ASN A 3 5.13 4.42 12.99
CA ASN A 3 5.34 4.35 11.53
C ASN A 3 5.96 3.00 11.12
N ARG A 4 6.94 2.51 11.90
CA ARG A 4 7.53 1.17 11.68
C ARG A 4 6.46 0.07 11.72
N ARG A 5 5.56 0.09 12.71
CA ARG A 5 4.50 -0.90 12.81
C ARG A 5 3.51 -0.80 11.65
N ILE A 6 3.28 0.39 11.10
CA ILE A 6 2.45 0.56 9.90
C ILE A 6 3.14 -0.05 8.67
N ALA A 7 4.43 0.26 8.47
CA ALA A 7 5.25 -0.31 7.39
C ALA A 7 5.22 -1.85 7.42
N ASP A 8 5.44 -2.43 8.61
CA ASP A 8 5.42 -3.89 8.80
C ASP A 8 4.05 -4.50 8.44
N ARG A 9 2.95 -3.80 8.78
CA ARG A 9 1.58 -4.28 8.49
C ARG A 9 1.23 -4.16 7.02
N PHE A 10 1.66 -3.09 6.35
CA PHE A 10 1.52 -2.96 4.90
C PHE A 10 2.28 -4.09 4.20
N ARG A 11 3.55 -4.30 4.55
CA ARG A 11 4.35 -5.39 3.99
C ARG A 11 3.70 -6.75 4.23
N ALA A 12 3.18 -6.99 5.43
CA ALA A 12 2.44 -8.22 5.74
C ALA A 12 1.19 -8.39 4.87
N ALA A 13 0.45 -7.31 4.58
CA ALA A 13 -0.70 -7.36 3.68
C ALA A 13 -0.29 -7.72 2.24
N CYS A 14 0.79 -7.13 1.73
CA CYS A 14 1.38 -7.52 0.45
C CYS A 14 1.78 -9.01 0.42
N MET A 15 2.34 -9.52 1.51
CA MET A 15 2.78 -10.92 1.56
C MET A 15 1.60 -11.90 1.67
N ALA A 16 0.56 -11.52 2.40
CA ALA A 16 -0.67 -12.28 2.47
C ALA A 16 -1.30 -12.44 1.08
N GLU A 17 -1.25 -11.41 0.23
CA GLU A 17 -1.76 -11.47 -1.14
C GLU A 17 -1.08 -12.58 -1.96
N LEU A 18 0.25 -12.70 -1.88
CA LEU A 18 1.00 -13.74 -2.61
C LEU A 18 0.72 -15.16 -2.12
N THR A 19 0.38 -15.31 -0.84
CA THR A 19 0.10 -16.62 -0.24
C THR A 19 -1.38 -17.05 -0.33
N SER A 20 -2.27 -16.14 -0.73
CA SER A 20 -3.71 -16.40 -0.74
C SER A 20 -4.11 -17.16 -2.01
N LEU A 21 -4.65 -18.37 -1.88
CA LEU A 21 -5.19 -19.21 -2.98
C LEU A 21 -6.32 -18.50 -3.73
N LYS A 22 -6.09 -18.21 -5.02
CA LYS A 22 -6.97 -17.50 -5.96
C LYS A 22 -6.84 -18.16 -7.34
N PRO A 23 -7.86 -18.87 -7.84
CA PRO A 23 -7.83 -19.41 -9.20
C PRO A 23 -7.63 -18.27 -10.21
N GLY A 24 -6.56 -18.30 -11.01
CA GLY A 24 -6.32 -17.33 -12.09
C GLY A 24 -5.49 -16.07 -11.76
N ASN A 25 -5.06 -15.86 -10.52
CA ASN A 25 -4.11 -14.78 -10.17
C ASN A 25 -2.69 -15.34 -9.99
N VAL A 26 -1.68 -14.46 -10.05
CA VAL A 26 -0.26 -14.81 -9.86
C VAL A 26 -0.10 -15.63 -8.57
N HIS A 27 0.16 -16.92 -8.76
CA HIS A 27 0.41 -17.86 -7.69
C HIS A 27 1.86 -18.31 -7.73
N ILE A 28 2.45 -18.46 -6.54
CA ILE A 28 3.78 -19.02 -6.31
C ILE A 28 3.97 -20.41 -6.99
N PHE A 29 2.88 -21.05 -7.45
CA PHE A 29 2.85 -22.42 -7.99
C PHE A 29 2.63 -22.53 -9.52
N ALA A 30 2.60 -21.44 -10.28
CA ALA A 30 2.51 -21.52 -11.74
C ALA A 30 3.89 -21.33 -12.38
N ASP A 31 4.45 -22.41 -12.97
CA ASP A 31 5.74 -22.42 -13.68
C ASP A 31 5.81 -21.26 -14.68
N GLY A 32 6.72 -20.31 -14.43
CA GLY A 32 6.88 -19.05 -15.18
C GLY A 32 6.74 -17.77 -14.36
N HIS A 33 6.22 -17.83 -13.12
CA HIS A 33 5.91 -16.64 -12.29
C HIS A 33 6.98 -16.25 -11.27
N GLY A 34 8.11 -16.96 -11.17
CA GLY A 34 9.15 -16.67 -10.18
C GLY A 34 9.69 -15.24 -10.25
N MET A 35 9.80 -14.69 -11.47
CA MET A 35 10.21 -13.30 -11.69
C MET A 35 9.16 -12.30 -11.16
N VAL A 36 7.88 -12.56 -11.43
CA VAL A 36 6.76 -11.69 -11.02
C VAL A 36 6.57 -11.69 -9.49
N VAL A 37 6.76 -12.82 -8.82
CA VAL A 37 6.72 -12.91 -7.35
C VAL A 37 7.86 -12.10 -6.72
N GLN A 38 9.08 -12.22 -7.24
CA GLN A 38 10.22 -11.45 -6.73
C GLN A 38 10.08 -9.95 -6.99
N GLU A 39 9.54 -9.56 -8.14
CA GLU A 39 9.15 -8.17 -8.43
C GLU A 39 8.12 -7.65 -7.42
N PHE A 40 7.08 -8.44 -7.13
CA PHE A 40 6.09 -8.05 -6.13
C PHE A 40 6.69 -7.86 -4.73
N ILE A 41 7.58 -8.76 -4.29
CA ILE A 41 8.28 -8.64 -3.01
C ILE A 41 9.14 -7.38 -2.98
N ARG A 42 9.93 -7.11 -4.04
CA ARG A 42 10.74 -5.90 -4.16
C ARG A 42 9.89 -4.63 -4.04
N SER A 43 8.74 -4.59 -4.72
CA SER A 43 7.80 -3.47 -4.61
C SER A 43 7.22 -3.33 -3.21
N ALA A 44 6.88 -4.44 -2.54
CA ALA A 44 6.38 -4.40 -1.16
C ALA A 44 7.42 -3.83 -0.19
N ASP A 45 8.68 -4.23 -0.33
CA ASP A 45 9.79 -3.74 0.49
C ASP A 45 10.09 -2.25 0.22
N ALA A 46 10.07 -1.84 -1.05
CA ALA A 46 10.27 -0.44 -1.46
C ALA A 46 9.15 0.48 -0.92
N VAL A 47 7.89 0.03 -0.99
CA VAL A 47 6.74 0.84 -0.60
C VAL A 47 6.54 0.90 0.91
N ALA A 48 6.87 -0.16 1.67
CA ALA A 48 6.53 -0.26 3.09
C ALA A 48 6.99 0.96 3.92
N GLY A 49 8.20 1.45 3.67
CA GLY A 49 8.72 2.64 4.34
C GLY A 49 8.01 3.93 3.89
N VAL A 50 7.82 4.08 2.58
CA VAL A 50 7.25 5.29 1.95
C VAL A 50 5.79 5.47 2.34
N ILE A 51 4.98 4.41 2.23
CA ILE A 51 3.58 4.46 2.56
C ILE A 51 3.35 4.74 4.04
N ALA A 52 4.33 4.55 4.93
CA ALA A 52 4.22 4.84 6.36
C ALA A 52 4.76 6.24 6.75
N GLN A 53 5.19 7.05 5.79
CA GLN A 53 5.75 8.38 6.07
C GLN A 53 4.66 9.32 6.63
N PRO A 54 4.95 10.04 7.73
CA PRO A 54 4.03 11.01 8.29
C PRO A 54 3.94 12.25 7.38
N GLY A 55 2.86 13.02 7.50
CA GLY A 55 2.70 14.30 6.81
C GLY A 55 2.24 14.23 5.34
N LEU A 56 2.22 13.05 4.71
CA LEU A 56 1.66 12.89 3.37
C LEU A 56 0.12 12.83 3.38
N SER A 57 -0.50 13.53 2.42
CA SER A 57 -1.91 13.34 2.03
C SER A 57 -2.15 11.91 1.52
N VAL A 58 -3.42 11.55 1.27
CA VAL A 58 -3.73 10.22 0.71
C VAL A 58 -3.18 10.11 -0.71
N GLY A 59 -3.43 11.10 -1.57
CA GLY A 59 -2.86 11.15 -2.92
C GLY A 59 -1.34 11.10 -2.92
N GLY A 60 -0.68 11.93 -2.10
CA GLY A 60 0.79 12.01 -2.06
C GLY A 60 1.43 10.70 -1.59
N ARG A 61 0.74 9.98 -0.70
CA ARG A 61 1.15 8.66 -0.24
C ARG A 61 1.03 7.61 -1.35
N ILE A 62 0.00 7.69 -2.19
CA ILE A 62 -0.17 6.83 -3.36
C ILE A 62 0.92 7.12 -4.38
N LEU A 63 1.11 8.38 -4.77
CA LEU A 63 2.13 8.79 -5.74
C LEU A 63 3.52 8.33 -5.31
N ALA A 64 3.94 8.66 -4.09
CA ALA A 64 5.26 8.27 -3.58
C ALA A 64 5.44 6.74 -3.54
N SER A 65 4.37 5.98 -3.28
CA SER A 65 4.41 4.51 -3.32
C SER A 65 4.57 3.98 -4.75
N VAL A 66 3.91 4.62 -5.73
CA VAL A 66 4.09 4.29 -7.15
C VAL A 66 5.52 4.61 -7.58
N GLU A 67 6.03 5.80 -7.28
CA GLU A 67 7.41 6.18 -7.59
C GLU A 67 8.43 5.21 -6.99
N ALA A 68 8.26 4.81 -5.73
CA ALA A 68 9.14 3.83 -5.08
C ALA A 68 9.07 2.45 -5.76
N THR A 69 7.91 2.05 -6.25
CA THR A 69 7.74 0.81 -7.03
C THR A 69 8.49 0.89 -8.36
N TRP A 70 8.33 2.00 -9.09
CA TRP A 70 8.99 2.23 -10.38
C TRP A 70 10.52 2.31 -10.29
N GLN A 71 11.08 2.62 -9.12
CA GLN A 71 12.52 2.59 -8.88
C GLN A 71 13.10 1.17 -8.82
N VAL A 72 12.28 0.15 -8.52
CA VAL A 72 12.76 -1.23 -8.30
C VAL A 72 12.20 -2.24 -9.31
N VAL A 73 11.09 -1.91 -9.98
CA VAL A 73 10.44 -2.74 -11.00
C VAL A 73 9.80 -1.87 -12.09
N SER A 74 9.56 -2.42 -13.28
CA SER A 74 9.05 -1.67 -14.44
C SER A 74 7.51 -1.65 -14.56
N CYS A 75 6.79 -2.14 -13.54
CA CYS A 75 5.34 -2.20 -13.55
C CYS A 75 4.75 -2.09 -12.14
N ASN A 76 3.48 -1.72 -12.07
CA ASN A 76 2.75 -1.58 -10.82
C ASN A 76 2.30 -2.95 -10.28
N THR A 77 3.16 -3.65 -9.55
CA THR A 77 2.86 -4.99 -9.04
C THR A 77 1.87 -4.96 -7.86
N ASN A 78 1.82 -3.89 -7.07
CA ASN A 78 1.05 -3.82 -5.81
C ASN A 78 0.08 -2.62 -5.71
N LEU A 79 -0.24 -1.96 -6.84
CA LEU A 79 -1.03 -0.72 -6.84
C LEU A 79 -2.41 -0.87 -6.17
N GLY A 80 -3.11 -1.99 -6.38
CA GLY A 80 -4.40 -2.23 -5.73
C GLY A 80 -4.29 -2.24 -4.19
N ILE A 81 -3.20 -2.79 -3.65
CA ILE A 81 -2.94 -2.79 -2.20
C ILE A 81 -2.58 -1.39 -1.73
N VAL A 82 -1.77 -0.64 -2.50
CA VAL A 82 -1.45 0.76 -2.21
C VAL A 82 -2.72 1.59 -2.11
N LEU A 83 -3.62 1.50 -3.09
CA LEU A 83 -4.89 2.24 -3.11
C LEU A 83 -5.78 1.90 -1.91
N LEU A 84 -5.86 0.62 -1.55
CA LEU A 84 -6.61 0.17 -0.37
C LEU A 84 -5.99 0.67 0.94
N CYS A 85 -4.66 0.58 1.06
CA CYS A 85 -3.96 0.86 2.30
C CYS A 85 -3.72 2.35 2.54
N ALA A 86 -3.57 3.18 1.50
CA ALA A 86 -3.28 4.61 1.67
C ALA A 86 -4.25 5.35 2.61
N PRO A 87 -5.59 5.25 2.46
CA PRO A 87 -6.51 5.90 3.40
C PRO A 87 -6.49 5.26 4.80
N LEU A 88 -6.26 3.95 4.91
CA LEU A 88 -6.10 3.25 6.18
C LEU A 88 -4.86 3.73 6.94
N VAL A 89 -3.74 3.89 6.24
CA VAL A 89 -2.49 4.39 6.80
C VAL A 89 -2.64 5.85 7.21
N HIS A 90 -3.24 6.68 6.37
CA HIS A 90 -3.52 8.07 6.71
C HIS A 90 -4.39 8.18 7.98
N ALA A 91 -5.44 7.36 8.09
CA ALA A 91 -6.26 7.27 9.30
C ALA A 91 -5.48 6.73 10.52
N ALA A 92 -4.52 5.82 10.35
CA ALA A 92 -3.72 5.27 11.44
C ALA A 92 -2.64 6.22 11.97
N LEU A 93 -2.19 7.17 11.12
CA LEU A 93 -1.22 8.21 11.44
C LEU A 93 -1.87 9.50 11.98
N SER A 94 -3.16 9.70 11.72
CA SER A 94 -3.91 10.85 12.20
C SER A 94 -4.04 10.88 13.73
N ASP A 95 -3.88 12.06 14.32
CA ASP A 95 -4.12 12.33 15.74
C ASP A 95 -5.62 12.49 16.09
N ALA A 96 -6.52 12.28 15.11
CA ALA A 96 -7.96 12.34 15.35
C ALA A 96 -8.42 11.32 16.40
N LYS A 97 -9.41 11.71 17.20
CA LYS A 97 -9.99 10.82 18.22
C LYS A 97 -10.87 9.76 17.58
N GLY A 98 -11.08 8.66 18.31
CA GLY A 98 -11.98 7.57 17.92
C GLY A 98 -11.28 6.28 17.49
N SER A 99 -12.07 5.33 17.03
CA SER A 99 -11.56 4.08 16.45
C SER A 99 -10.92 4.31 15.08
N LEU A 100 -10.10 3.36 14.62
CA LEU A 100 -9.56 3.39 13.26
C LEU A 100 -10.66 3.47 12.20
N HIS A 101 -11.77 2.74 12.41
CA HIS A 101 -12.91 2.74 11.51
C HIS A 101 -13.55 4.14 11.39
N GLN A 102 -13.77 4.83 12.53
CA GLN A 102 -14.32 6.19 12.52
C GLN A 102 -13.39 7.17 11.81
N ARG A 103 -12.08 7.10 12.09
CA ARG A 103 -11.09 7.94 11.40
C ARG A 103 -11.04 7.65 9.90
N LEU A 104 -11.09 6.38 9.50
CA LEU A 104 -11.11 6.00 8.09
C LEU A 104 -12.33 6.60 7.38
N LEU A 105 -13.52 6.53 7.98
CA LEU A 105 -14.72 7.14 7.41
C LEU A 105 -14.56 8.66 7.23
N GLN A 106 -13.93 9.34 8.18
CA GLN A 106 -13.63 10.76 8.06
C GLN A 106 -12.66 11.05 6.91
N VAL A 107 -11.58 10.27 6.80
CA VAL A 107 -10.61 10.39 5.70
C VAL A 107 -11.29 10.20 4.36
N LEU A 108 -12.07 9.12 4.20
CA LEU A 108 -12.77 8.83 2.95
C LEU A 108 -13.79 9.92 2.58
N ALA A 109 -14.45 10.52 3.57
CA ALA A 109 -15.40 11.62 3.35
C ALA A 109 -14.73 12.95 2.97
N GLN A 110 -13.43 13.10 3.20
CA GLN A 110 -12.65 14.30 2.92
C GLN A 110 -11.83 14.22 1.64
N LEU A 111 -11.76 13.04 1.01
CA LEU A 111 -11.09 12.89 -0.28
C LEU A 111 -11.79 13.75 -1.34
N ASP A 112 -11.00 14.41 -2.16
CA ASP A 112 -11.49 15.21 -3.28
C ASP A 112 -10.65 14.96 -4.55
N VAL A 113 -10.92 15.74 -5.60
CA VAL A 113 -10.23 15.61 -6.89
C VAL A 113 -8.73 15.91 -6.80
N HIS A 114 -8.30 16.76 -5.87
CA HIS A 114 -6.89 17.15 -5.73
C HIS A 114 -6.02 15.97 -5.27
N ASP A 115 -6.58 14.99 -4.54
CA ASP A 115 -5.86 13.74 -4.21
C ASP A 115 -5.51 12.92 -5.46
N ALA A 116 -6.17 13.15 -6.60
CA ALA A 116 -5.94 12.46 -7.86
C ALA A 116 -5.14 13.27 -8.90
N GLU A 117 -4.78 14.52 -8.60
CA GLU A 117 -4.11 15.44 -9.53
C GLU A 117 -2.59 15.55 -9.32
N LEU A 118 -2.04 14.82 -8.34
CA LEU A 118 -0.63 14.86 -7.95
C LEU A 118 0.31 14.20 -8.95
#